data_AF-A0A956U0H0-F1
#
_entry.id   AF-A0A956U0H0-F1
#
_cell.length_a   1.000
_cell.length_b   1.000
_cell.length_c   1.000
_cell.angle_alpha   90.00
_cell.angle_beta   90.00
_cell.angle_gamma   90.00
#
_symmetry.space_group_name_H-M   'P 1'
#
loop_
_entity.id
_entity.type
_entity.pdbx_description
1 polymer ?
#
loop_
_entity_poly.entity_id
_entity_poly.type
_entity_poly.pdbx_seq_one_letter_code
_entity_poly.pdbx_strand_id
1 'polypeptide(L)'
;HFEKMLYDQALLVMAYTEAYQATGKEDYKKTAREIIEYVLRDMTSPEGGFYSAEDADSEGVEGKFYVWTTEELEAVLGKEDAELIARLYNARLGGNYSEEASGESSGGNILYLRGPLDGLAMSFGENAEAVLERVETARQKLFEARERRIHPHKDDKILTDWNGLMIAALSKAASAFGEPSYADAAKRAADFILTTMRGEDGRLLHRYRTGEAGITAHADDYAFLIWGLLDLYEASFDAEYLRTAIALQKDMNEHYIDTERGGYYFTANDAEEMIIRHKEVYDGAVPSANSAALLNLLRIGRITGDASYEETAENLGKAFSAVVEQAPSAYTLFLAGLDFGIGPSYEIVISGERGKEDTERMLEAIRGVYVQNKVVLLRDSGSGIEVIAPFTKEQETIDGKATAYVCMNYECELPVTEPEKIRGLLSR
;
A
#
# COMPACT_ATOMS: atom_id res chain seq x y z
N HIS A 1 -14.85 -16.98 -1.04
CA HIS A 1 -13.75 -17.05 -0.08
C HIS A 1 -13.83 -15.89 0.94
N PHE A 2 -13.76 -16.18 2.24
CA PHE A 2 -13.82 -15.16 3.32
C PHE A 2 -12.48 -14.88 4.02
N GLU A 3 -11.42 -15.60 3.64
CA GLU A 3 -10.08 -15.35 4.15
C GLU A 3 -9.64 -13.92 3.85
N LYS A 4 -8.96 -13.30 4.80
CA LYS A 4 -8.43 -11.94 4.67
C LYS A 4 -6.93 -11.97 4.84
N MET A 5 -6.24 -11.73 3.74
CA MET A 5 -4.79 -11.68 3.71
C MET A 5 -4.29 -10.25 3.85
N LEU A 6 -3.19 -10.02 4.56
CA LEU A 6 -2.61 -8.70 4.75
C LEU A 6 -2.23 -8.04 3.41
N TYR A 7 -1.68 -8.81 2.47
CA TYR A 7 -1.30 -8.28 1.16
C TYR A 7 -2.51 -7.79 0.36
N ASP A 8 -3.67 -8.46 0.45
CA ASP A 8 -4.90 -8.01 -0.21
C ASP A 8 -5.35 -6.67 0.39
N GLN A 9 -5.29 -6.54 1.72
CA GLN A 9 -5.63 -5.26 2.38
C GLN A 9 -4.69 -4.14 1.93
N ALA A 10 -3.39 -4.41 1.88
CA ALA A 10 -2.39 -3.43 1.46
C ALA A 10 -2.59 -2.98 0.00
N LEU A 11 -2.74 -3.93 -0.92
CA LEU A 11 -2.92 -3.66 -2.35
C LEU A 11 -4.25 -2.94 -2.63
N LEU A 12 -5.32 -3.32 -1.94
CA LEU A 12 -6.61 -2.61 -2.05
C LEU A 12 -6.52 -1.18 -1.51
N VAL A 13 -5.88 -0.96 -0.36
CA VAL A 13 -5.67 0.40 0.18
C VAL A 13 -4.91 1.25 -0.83
N MET A 14 -3.82 0.75 -1.41
CA MET A 14 -3.08 1.48 -2.44
C MET A 14 -3.97 1.83 -3.65
N ALA A 15 -4.69 0.85 -4.20
CA ALA A 15 -5.55 1.05 -5.36
C ALA A 15 -6.67 2.07 -5.09
N TYR A 16 -7.33 1.99 -3.93
CA TYR A 16 -8.39 2.93 -3.55
C TYR A 16 -7.85 4.33 -3.26
N THR A 17 -6.69 4.44 -2.61
CA THR A 17 -6.03 5.72 -2.36
C THR A 17 -5.68 6.42 -3.68
N GLU A 18 -5.07 5.71 -4.62
CA GLU A 18 -4.70 6.24 -5.93
C GLU A 18 -5.94 6.57 -6.78
N ALA A 19 -6.97 5.72 -6.75
CA ALA A 19 -8.24 6.00 -7.42
C ALA A 19 -8.94 7.24 -6.85
N TYR A 20 -8.88 7.48 -5.54
CA TYR A 20 -9.34 8.73 -4.94
C TYR A 20 -8.54 9.93 -5.45
N GLN A 21 -7.21 9.87 -5.46
CA GLN A 21 -6.38 10.97 -5.97
C GLN A 21 -6.65 11.26 -7.45
N ALA A 22 -6.94 10.23 -8.26
CA ALA A 22 -7.19 10.36 -9.69
C ALA A 22 -8.59 10.87 -10.02
N THR A 23 -9.60 10.54 -9.20
CA THR A 23 -11.02 10.79 -9.53
C THR A 23 -11.72 11.78 -8.61
N GLY A 24 -11.18 12.03 -7.42
CA GLY A 24 -11.80 12.81 -6.36
C GLY A 24 -13.06 12.18 -5.74
N LYS A 25 -13.37 10.90 -6.04
CA LYS A 25 -14.57 10.23 -5.53
C LYS A 25 -14.37 9.77 -4.09
N GLU A 26 -15.16 10.32 -3.17
CA GLU A 26 -15.09 10.03 -1.72
C GLU A 26 -15.31 8.55 -1.37
N ASP A 27 -16.07 7.79 -2.16
CA ASP A 27 -16.28 6.35 -1.93
C ASP A 27 -14.95 5.58 -1.86
N TYR A 28 -13.98 5.91 -2.73
CA TYR A 28 -12.67 5.26 -2.71
C TYR A 28 -11.89 5.60 -1.44
N LYS A 29 -11.92 6.86 -1.00
CA LYS A 29 -11.29 7.27 0.26
C LYS A 29 -11.95 6.60 1.46
N LYS A 30 -13.29 6.52 1.49
CA LYS A 30 -14.04 5.82 2.53
C LYS A 30 -13.64 4.35 2.59
N THR A 31 -13.61 3.65 1.46
CA THR A 31 -13.22 2.23 1.42
C THR A 31 -11.78 2.01 1.88
N ALA A 32 -10.82 2.84 1.44
CA ALA A 32 -9.44 2.75 1.92
C ALA A 32 -9.35 2.92 3.45
N ARG A 33 -10.05 3.92 4.00
CA ARG A 33 -10.09 4.16 5.45
C ARG A 33 -10.69 2.98 6.22
N GLU A 34 -11.80 2.41 5.75
CA GLU A 34 -12.43 1.24 6.40
C GLU A 34 -11.52 0.00 6.40
N ILE A 35 -10.75 -0.21 5.33
CA ILE A 35 -9.74 -1.28 5.28
C ILE A 35 -8.61 -1.00 6.29
N ILE A 36 -8.10 0.23 6.32
CA ILE A 36 -7.07 0.63 7.28
C ILE A 36 -7.57 0.47 8.72
N GLU A 37 -8.80 0.87 9.03
CA GLU A 37 -9.43 0.70 10.34
C GLU A 37 -9.49 -0.78 10.75
N TYR A 38 -9.85 -1.68 9.83
CA TYR A 38 -9.79 -3.12 10.06
C TYR A 38 -8.36 -3.60 10.36
N VAL A 39 -7.37 -3.19 9.56
CA VAL A 39 -5.96 -3.60 9.77
C VAL A 39 -5.44 -3.10 11.13
N LEU A 40 -5.72 -1.84 11.47
CA LEU A 40 -5.28 -1.23 12.73
C LEU A 40 -5.98 -1.84 13.96
N ARG A 41 -7.24 -2.24 13.83
CA ARG A 41 -8.01 -2.86 14.93
C ARG A 41 -7.67 -4.33 15.11
N ASP A 42 -7.68 -5.10 14.03
CA ASP A 42 -7.75 -6.56 14.10
C ASP A 42 -6.43 -7.24 13.73
N MET A 43 -5.67 -6.63 12.81
CA MET A 43 -4.45 -7.24 12.24
C MET A 43 -3.16 -6.71 12.86
N THR A 44 -3.22 -5.71 13.75
CA THR A 44 -2.01 -5.10 14.32
C THR A 44 -1.54 -5.85 15.57
N SER A 45 -0.26 -6.24 15.57
CA SER A 45 0.41 -6.79 16.75
C SER A 45 0.70 -5.67 17.76
N PRO A 46 0.57 -5.93 19.07
CA PRO A 46 1.01 -4.99 20.10
C PRO A 46 2.52 -4.66 20.02
N GLU A 47 3.31 -5.48 19.30
CA GLU A 47 4.74 -5.28 19.10
C GLU A 47 5.07 -4.31 17.96
N GLY A 48 4.09 -3.98 17.10
CA GLY A 48 4.20 -2.94 16.08
C GLY A 48 3.94 -3.40 14.65
N GLY A 49 4.27 -4.64 14.30
CA GLY A 49 3.99 -5.22 12.97
C GLY A 49 2.54 -5.64 12.76
N PHE A 50 2.23 -6.13 11.57
CA PHE A 50 0.92 -6.62 11.16
C PHE A 50 0.93 -8.13 10.95
N TYR A 51 -0.10 -8.79 11.45
CA TYR A 51 -0.34 -10.21 11.26
C TYR A 51 -0.65 -10.55 9.81
N SER A 52 -0.41 -11.81 9.43
CA SER A 52 -0.44 -12.24 8.04
C SER A 52 -1.86 -12.45 7.50
N ALA A 53 -2.75 -13.07 8.27
CA ALA A 53 -4.09 -13.40 7.79
C ALA A 53 -5.14 -13.58 8.91
N GLU A 54 -6.41 -13.49 8.52
CA GLU A 54 -7.56 -14.00 9.25
C GLU A 54 -8.25 -15.08 8.40
N ASP A 55 -8.47 -16.25 8.99
CA ASP A 55 -9.00 -17.43 8.33
C ASP A 55 -10.45 -17.20 7.84
N ALA A 56 -10.88 -18.00 6.87
CA ALA A 56 -12.25 -17.95 6.34
C ALA A 56 -13.26 -18.61 7.28
N ASP A 57 -12.81 -19.59 8.07
CA ASP A 57 -13.64 -20.43 8.92
C ASP A 57 -13.84 -19.86 10.32
N SER A 58 -15.10 -19.90 10.77
CA SER A 58 -15.43 -19.79 12.20
C SER A 58 -16.27 -20.98 12.62
N GLU A 59 -15.87 -21.63 13.70
CA GLU A 59 -16.49 -22.88 14.20
C GLU A 59 -16.50 -24.00 13.13
N GLY A 60 -15.48 -24.03 12.26
CA GLY A 60 -15.37 -25.01 11.17
C GLY A 60 -16.36 -24.81 10.03
N VAL A 61 -16.91 -23.61 9.89
CA VAL A 61 -17.82 -23.23 8.80
C VAL A 61 -17.34 -21.94 8.14
N GLU A 62 -17.06 -22.01 6.85
CA GLU A 62 -16.59 -20.87 6.06
C GLU A 62 -17.62 -19.73 6.08
N GLY A 63 -17.16 -18.52 6.38
CA GLY A 63 -17.97 -17.31 6.30
C GLY A 63 -19.02 -17.17 7.41
N LYS A 64 -19.15 -18.14 8.33
CA LYS A 64 -20.15 -18.12 9.41
C LYS A 64 -20.10 -16.84 10.24
N PHE A 65 -18.91 -16.31 10.46
CA PHE A 65 -18.73 -15.04 11.15
C PHE A 65 -19.37 -13.85 10.41
N TYR A 66 -19.35 -13.86 9.07
CA TYR A 66 -19.69 -12.72 8.21
C TYR A 66 -21.11 -12.74 7.64
N VAL A 67 -21.74 -13.90 7.49
CA VAL A 67 -23.06 -14.04 6.87
C VAL A 67 -24.21 -13.77 7.84
N TRP A 68 -25.34 -13.30 7.30
CA TRP A 68 -26.55 -12.99 8.06
C TRP A 68 -27.79 -13.63 7.45
N THR A 69 -28.63 -14.24 8.28
CA THR A 69 -30.00 -14.60 7.89
C THR A 69 -30.92 -13.38 8.01
N THR A 70 -32.04 -13.38 7.30
CA THR A 70 -33.05 -12.30 7.40
C THR A 70 -33.62 -12.20 8.82
N GLU A 71 -33.75 -13.33 9.50
CA GLU A 71 -34.22 -13.44 10.88
C GLU A 71 -33.24 -12.80 11.87
N GLU A 72 -31.93 -13.00 11.67
CA GLU A 72 -30.90 -12.34 12.49
C GLU A 72 -30.88 -10.82 12.25
N LEU A 73 -31.03 -10.37 10.99
CA LEU A 73 -31.13 -8.95 10.69
C LEU A 73 -32.32 -8.31 11.42
N GLU A 74 -33.50 -8.92 11.34
CA GLU A 74 -34.70 -8.45 12.05
C GLU A 74 -34.52 -8.46 13.57
N ALA A 75 -33.85 -9.47 14.13
CA ALA A 75 -33.61 -9.57 15.56
C ALA A 75 -32.66 -8.47 16.09
N VAL A 76 -31.65 -8.07 15.30
CA VAL A 76 -30.68 -7.04 15.69
C VAL A 76 -31.19 -5.63 15.42
N LEU A 77 -31.84 -5.41 14.27
CA LEU A 77 -32.19 -4.09 13.78
C LEU A 77 -33.64 -3.70 14.07
N GLY A 78 -34.51 -4.68 14.28
CA GLY A 78 -35.95 -4.49 14.17
C GLY A 78 -36.40 -4.55 12.70
N LYS A 79 -37.70 -4.80 12.51
CA LYS A 79 -38.27 -5.12 11.20
C LYS A 79 -38.02 -4.04 10.13
N GLU A 80 -38.27 -2.77 10.45
CA GLU A 80 -38.18 -1.68 9.47
C GLU A 80 -36.74 -1.45 8.97
N ASP A 81 -35.76 -1.43 9.86
CA ASP A 81 -34.35 -1.25 9.50
C ASP A 81 -33.77 -2.51 8.83
N ALA A 82 -34.22 -3.71 9.23
CA ALA A 82 -33.83 -4.94 8.55
C ALA A 82 -34.34 -5.00 7.10
N GLU A 83 -35.59 -4.57 6.84
CA GLU A 83 -36.13 -4.47 5.48
C GLU A 83 -35.35 -3.45 4.64
N LEU A 84 -34.99 -2.30 5.22
CA LEU A 84 -34.13 -1.30 4.57
C LEU A 84 -32.77 -1.89 4.19
N ILE A 85 -32.06 -2.49 5.16
CA ILE A 85 -30.72 -3.06 4.95
C ILE A 85 -30.78 -4.23 3.97
N ALA A 86 -31.79 -5.09 4.04
CA ALA A 86 -31.94 -6.21 3.11
C ALA A 86 -32.08 -5.73 1.67
N ARG A 87 -32.85 -4.67 1.43
CA ARG A 87 -33.01 -4.08 0.08
C ARG A 87 -31.73 -3.41 -0.41
N LEU A 88 -31.03 -2.66 0.45
CA LEU A 88 -29.80 -1.95 0.10
C LEU A 88 -28.62 -2.89 -0.15
N TYR A 89 -28.43 -3.85 0.75
CA TYR A 89 -27.28 -4.76 0.77
C TYR A 89 -27.59 -6.14 0.20
N ASN A 90 -28.68 -6.25 -0.56
CA ASN A 90 -29.06 -7.45 -1.29
C ASN A 90 -29.25 -8.72 -0.41
N ALA A 91 -29.76 -8.58 0.81
CA ALA A 91 -30.18 -9.73 1.59
C ALA A 91 -31.55 -10.24 1.11
N ARG A 92 -31.74 -11.55 1.07
CA ARG A 92 -32.99 -12.19 0.66
C ARG A 92 -33.32 -13.38 1.56
N LEU A 93 -34.61 -13.68 1.67
CA LEU A 93 -35.09 -14.91 2.30
C LEU A 93 -34.50 -16.12 1.57
N GLY A 94 -33.87 -17.03 2.31
CA GLY A 94 -33.16 -18.18 1.75
C GLY A 94 -31.71 -17.93 1.35
N GLY A 95 -31.16 -16.73 1.64
CA GLY A 95 -29.74 -16.43 1.49
C GLY A 95 -29.30 -16.04 0.08
N ASN A 96 -28.24 -15.25 -0.03
CA ASN A 96 -27.60 -14.87 -1.28
C ASN A 96 -26.22 -15.52 -1.49
N TYR A 97 -25.76 -16.28 -0.50
CA TYR A 97 -24.49 -16.98 -0.49
C TYR A 97 -24.70 -18.50 -0.57
N SER A 98 -23.78 -19.19 -1.22
CA SER A 98 -23.68 -20.65 -1.23
C SER A 98 -22.21 -20.99 -1.07
N GLU A 99 -21.92 -21.97 -0.21
CA GLU A 99 -20.55 -22.31 0.14
C GLU A 99 -19.81 -22.90 -1.08
N GLU A 100 -18.58 -22.46 -1.32
CA GLU A 100 -17.90 -22.68 -2.61
C GLU A 100 -17.55 -24.15 -2.87
N ALA A 101 -17.24 -24.92 -1.82
CA ALA A 101 -16.82 -26.32 -1.94
C ALA A 101 -18.00 -27.30 -2.11
N SER A 102 -19.07 -27.08 -1.36
CA SER A 102 -20.26 -27.94 -1.29
C SER A 102 -21.40 -27.47 -2.20
N GLY A 103 -21.45 -26.18 -2.54
CA GLY A 103 -22.57 -25.56 -3.25
C GLY A 103 -23.85 -25.46 -2.41
N GLU A 104 -23.81 -25.80 -1.12
CA GLU A 104 -24.98 -25.76 -0.25
C GLU A 104 -25.27 -24.31 0.20
N SER A 105 -26.55 -23.94 0.24
CA SER A 105 -27.00 -22.66 0.80
C SER A 105 -27.34 -22.85 2.28
N SER A 106 -26.66 -22.11 3.15
CA SER A 106 -26.96 -22.04 4.58
C SER A 106 -28.09 -21.06 4.91
N GLY A 107 -28.70 -20.43 3.90
CA GLY A 107 -29.64 -19.31 4.09
C GLY A 107 -28.96 -17.98 4.46
N GLY A 108 -27.62 -17.97 4.54
CA GLY A 108 -26.83 -16.79 4.83
C GLY A 108 -26.77 -15.78 3.69
N ASN A 109 -26.66 -14.52 4.05
CA ASN A 109 -26.45 -13.41 3.12
C ASN A 109 -25.10 -12.75 3.38
N ILE A 110 -24.32 -12.57 2.32
CA ILE A 110 -23.24 -11.59 2.26
C ILE A 110 -23.90 -10.24 1.98
N LEU A 111 -23.67 -9.26 2.85
CA LEU A 111 -24.21 -7.92 2.68
C LEU A 111 -23.31 -7.13 1.74
N TYR A 112 -23.81 -6.74 0.57
CA TYR A 112 -23.07 -5.92 -0.39
C TYR A 112 -23.99 -4.99 -1.18
N LEU A 113 -23.51 -3.80 -1.49
CA LEU A 113 -24.25 -2.82 -2.26
C LEU A 113 -24.33 -3.21 -3.73
N ARG A 114 -25.48 -2.99 -4.37
CA ARG A 114 -25.68 -3.17 -5.82
C ARG A 114 -25.47 -1.90 -6.65
N GLY A 115 -25.15 -0.80 -5.99
CA GLY A 115 -24.94 0.50 -6.61
C GLY A 115 -24.59 1.56 -5.58
N PRO A 116 -24.35 2.81 -5.99
CA PRO A 116 -24.03 3.91 -5.10
C PRO A 116 -25.13 4.11 -4.06
N LEU A 117 -24.73 4.27 -2.79
CA LEU A 117 -25.66 4.32 -1.67
C LEU A 117 -26.63 5.51 -1.77
N ASP A 118 -26.17 6.67 -2.25
CA ASP A 118 -27.03 7.85 -2.46
C ASP A 118 -28.15 7.57 -3.47
N GLY A 119 -27.83 6.92 -4.59
CA GLY A 119 -28.79 6.55 -5.61
C GLY A 119 -29.80 5.52 -5.11
N LEU A 120 -29.35 4.58 -4.27
CA LEU A 120 -30.22 3.60 -3.64
C LEU A 120 -31.10 4.24 -2.56
N ALA A 121 -30.56 5.16 -1.74
CA ALA A 121 -31.28 5.86 -0.68
C ALA A 121 -32.44 6.71 -1.24
N MET A 122 -32.23 7.40 -2.36
CA MET A 122 -33.28 8.16 -3.04
C MET A 122 -34.49 7.30 -3.46
N SER A 123 -34.30 5.99 -3.66
CA SER A 123 -35.39 5.08 -4.07
C SER A 123 -36.41 4.78 -2.96
N PHE A 124 -36.14 5.18 -1.72
CA PHE A 124 -37.01 4.93 -0.56
C PHE A 124 -38.05 6.04 -0.31
N GLY A 125 -38.02 7.13 -1.07
CA GLY A 125 -38.97 8.25 -0.91
C GLY A 125 -38.78 9.05 0.38
N GLU A 126 -37.69 8.81 1.10
CA GLU A 126 -37.24 9.53 2.30
C GLU A 126 -36.11 10.52 1.92
N ASN A 127 -35.77 11.42 2.85
CA ASN A 127 -34.55 12.23 2.71
C ASN A 127 -33.32 11.29 2.71
N ALA A 128 -32.47 11.41 1.69
CA ALA A 128 -31.26 10.58 1.55
C ALA A 128 -30.35 10.65 2.79
N GLU A 129 -30.17 11.82 3.41
CA GLU A 129 -29.36 11.99 4.61
C GLU A 129 -29.88 11.17 5.79
N ALA A 130 -31.21 11.15 5.97
CA ALA A 130 -31.85 10.37 7.03
C ALA A 130 -31.70 8.85 6.79
N VAL A 131 -31.77 8.42 5.52
CA VAL A 131 -31.51 7.01 5.16
C VAL A 131 -30.05 6.64 5.44
N LEU A 132 -29.10 7.51 5.10
CA LEU A 132 -27.67 7.28 5.37
C LEU A 132 -27.38 7.16 6.87
N GLU A 133 -27.98 8.01 7.70
CA GLU A 133 -27.84 7.94 9.17
C GLU A 133 -28.41 6.63 9.73
N ARG A 134 -29.56 6.17 9.24
CA ARG A 134 -30.14 4.87 9.59
C ARG A 134 -29.24 3.72 9.17
N VAL A 135 -28.66 3.79 7.98
CA VAL A 135 -27.72 2.78 7.46
C VAL A 135 -26.48 2.69 8.35
N GLU A 136 -25.89 3.82 8.73
CA GLU A 136 -24.71 3.80 9.62
C GLU A 136 -25.05 3.28 11.03
N THR A 137 -26.22 3.66 11.56
CA THR A 137 -26.72 3.12 12.83
C THR A 137 -26.88 1.60 12.77
N ALA A 138 -27.44 1.10 11.67
CA ALA A 138 -27.61 -0.33 11.46
C ALA A 138 -26.26 -1.05 11.29
N ARG A 139 -25.31 -0.47 10.55
CA ARG A 139 -23.94 -1.01 10.39
C ARG A 139 -23.27 -1.16 11.75
N GLN A 140 -23.37 -0.16 12.62
CA GLN A 140 -22.80 -0.21 13.97
C GLN A 140 -23.45 -1.32 14.83
N LYS A 141 -24.78 -1.43 14.83
CA LYS A 141 -25.50 -2.50 15.55
C LYS A 141 -25.12 -3.90 15.04
N LEU A 142 -25.02 -4.08 13.72
CA LEU A 142 -24.59 -5.34 13.13
C LEU A 142 -23.14 -5.67 13.47
N PHE A 143 -22.25 -4.67 13.47
CA PHE A 143 -20.87 -4.83 13.94
C PHE A 143 -20.84 -5.32 15.39
N GLU A 144 -21.51 -4.63 16.31
CA GLU A 144 -21.57 -5.02 17.73
C GLU A 144 -22.17 -6.41 17.97
N ALA A 145 -23.16 -6.79 17.17
CA ALA A 145 -23.74 -8.13 17.22
C ALA A 145 -22.77 -9.18 16.67
N ARG A 146 -22.01 -8.86 15.62
CA ARG A 146 -21.01 -9.75 15.02
C ARG A 146 -19.83 -10.00 15.95
N GLU A 147 -19.36 -8.98 16.67
CA GLU A 147 -18.24 -9.09 17.63
C GLU A 147 -18.54 -10.04 18.81
N ARG A 148 -19.80 -10.47 18.98
CA ARG A 148 -20.18 -11.49 19.97
C ARG A 148 -20.11 -12.92 19.43
N ARG A 149 -19.90 -13.08 18.11
CA ARG A 149 -19.70 -14.38 17.48
C ARG A 149 -18.29 -14.87 17.73
N ILE A 150 -18.05 -16.17 17.52
CA ILE A 150 -16.70 -16.72 17.55
C ILE A 150 -15.95 -16.15 16.34
N HIS A 151 -14.83 -15.46 16.58
CA HIS A 151 -14.01 -14.92 15.51
C HIS A 151 -13.29 -16.06 14.76
N PRO A 152 -13.04 -15.89 13.45
CA PRO A 152 -12.12 -16.75 12.73
C PRO A 152 -10.72 -16.76 13.37
N HIS A 153 -9.96 -17.83 13.10
CA HIS A 153 -8.59 -17.90 13.58
C HIS A 153 -7.74 -16.82 12.90
N LYS A 154 -6.78 -16.27 13.65
CA LYS A 154 -5.83 -15.29 13.14
C LYS A 154 -4.46 -15.94 13.00
N ASP A 155 -3.90 -15.90 11.80
CA ASP A 155 -2.51 -16.29 11.59
C ASP A 155 -1.59 -15.14 12.03
N ASP A 156 -1.13 -15.27 13.28
CA ASP A 156 -0.34 -14.29 14.02
C ASP A 156 1.13 -14.21 13.59
N LYS A 157 1.52 -14.84 12.48
CA LYS A 157 2.82 -14.58 11.85
C LYS A 157 2.88 -13.13 11.37
N ILE A 158 4.04 -12.51 11.54
CA ILE A 158 4.41 -11.25 10.89
C ILE A 158 5.42 -11.62 9.80
N LEU A 159 5.13 -11.26 8.55
CA LEU A 159 5.98 -11.53 7.39
C LEU A 159 6.53 -10.20 6.85
N THR A 160 7.84 -10.15 6.58
CA THR A 160 8.52 -8.91 6.18
C THR A 160 8.00 -8.38 4.85
N ASP A 161 7.86 -9.23 3.85
CA ASP A 161 7.26 -8.93 2.55
C ASP A 161 5.88 -8.25 2.67
N TRP A 162 4.91 -8.88 3.33
CA TRP A 162 3.53 -8.37 3.40
C TRP A 162 3.42 -7.13 4.27
N ASN A 163 4.24 -7.04 5.31
CA ASN A 163 4.33 -5.80 6.08
C ASN A 163 4.96 -4.67 5.26
N GLY A 164 5.94 -4.95 4.40
CA GLY A 164 6.47 -3.98 3.44
C GLY A 164 5.37 -3.36 2.57
N LEU A 165 4.48 -4.20 2.04
CA LEU A 165 3.30 -3.74 1.28
C LEU A 165 2.35 -2.90 2.14
N MET A 166 2.07 -3.32 3.38
CA MET A 166 1.18 -2.55 4.27
C MET A 166 1.79 -1.22 4.69
N ILE A 167 3.11 -1.15 4.91
CA ILE A 167 3.85 0.09 5.18
C ILE A 167 3.72 1.04 3.98
N ALA A 168 3.89 0.53 2.75
CA ALA A 168 3.68 1.31 1.53
C ALA A 168 2.26 1.87 1.45
N ALA A 169 1.26 1.01 1.68
CA ALA A 169 -0.14 1.35 1.63
C ALA A 169 -0.54 2.42 2.65
N LEU A 170 -0.14 2.27 3.91
CA LEU A 170 -0.36 3.27 4.97
C LEU A 170 0.34 4.59 4.66
N SER A 171 1.55 4.55 4.12
CA SER A 171 2.32 5.76 3.79
C SER A 171 1.70 6.55 2.64
N LYS A 172 1.24 5.85 1.60
CA LYS A 172 0.46 6.43 0.50
C LYS A 172 -0.84 7.04 1.01
N ALA A 173 -1.60 6.33 1.84
CA ALA A 173 -2.86 6.82 2.41
C ALA A 173 -2.65 8.02 3.33
N ALA A 174 -1.61 8.00 4.19
CA ALA A 174 -1.26 9.12 5.06
C ALA A 174 -1.02 10.40 4.25
N SER A 175 -0.23 10.28 3.17
CA SER A 175 0.06 11.37 2.26
C SER A 175 -1.18 11.89 1.55
N ALA A 176 -1.95 11.01 0.91
CA ALA A 176 -3.10 11.38 0.09
C ALA A 176 -4.28 11.94 0.90
N PHE A 177 -4.48 11.46 2.13
CA PHE A 177 -5.62 11.83 2.97
C PHE A 177 -5.28 12.90 4.00
N GLY A 178 -4.00 13.19 4.23
CA GLY A 178 -3.54 14.12 5.26
C GLY A 178 -3.76 13.57 6.68
N GLU A 179 -3.53 12.26 6.87
CA GLU A 179 -3.81 11.54 8.13
C GLU A 179 -2.50 11.05 8.78
N PRO A 180 -1.91 11.80 9.73
CA PRO A 180 -0.62 11.46 10.34
C PRO A 180 -0.60 10.11 11.06
N SER A 181 -1.75 9.68 11.61
CA SER A 181 -1.87 8.41 12.35
C SER A 181 -1.56 7.18 11.49
N TYR A 182 -1.77 7.25 10.17
CA TYR A 182 -1.41 6.19 9.24
C TYR A 182 0.10 6.12 9.03
N ALA A 183 0.78 7.27 8.91
CA ALA A 183 2.24 7.32 8.85
C ALA A 183 2.85 6.82 10.16
N ASP A 184 2.27 7.16 11.32
CA ASP A 184 2.75 6.65 12.62
C ASP A 184 2.62 5.12 12.74
N ALA A 185 1.55 4.54 12.20
CA ALA A 185 1.37 3.08 12.17
C ALA A 185 2.39 2.41 11.23
N ALA A 186 2.62 2.98 10.04
CA ALA A 186 3.66 2.53 9.12
C ALA A 186 5.06 2.60 9.76
N LYS A 187 5.33 3.70 10.50
CA LYS A 187 6.58 3.93 11.21
C LYS A 187 6.84 2.86 12.27
N ARG A 188 5.84 2.54 13.10
CA ARG A 188 5.93 1.46 14.10
C ARG A 188 6.20 0.09 13.47
N ALA A 189 5.53 -0.24 12.37
CA ALA A 189 5.74 -1.51 11.67
C ALA A 189 7.13 -1.59 11.02
N ALA A 190 7.57 -0.51 10.37
CA ALA A 190 8.92 -0.42 9.81
C ALA A 190 9.98 -0.57 10.91
N ASP A 191 9.86 0.18 12.00
CA ASP A 191 10.81 0.12 13.12
C ASP A 191 10.83 -1.27 13.76
N PHE A 192 9.67 -1.94 13.91
CA PHE A 192 9.60 -3.31 14.41
C PHE A 192 10.42 -4.27 13.52
N ILE A 193 10.22 -4.23 12.19
CA ILE A 193 10.96 -5.11 11.26
C ILE A 193 12.46 -4.80 11.30
N LEU A 194 12.82 -3.52 11.24
CA LEU A 194 14.22 -3.09 11.20
C LEU A 194 14.99 -3.39 12.50
N THR A 195 14.29 -3.50 13.63
CA THR A 195 14.90 -3.79 14.94
C THR A 195 14.82 -5.26 15.35
N THR A 196 13.75 -5.96 14.95
CA THR A 196 13.42 -7.30 15.46
C THR A 196 13.60 -8.39 14.41
N MET A 197 13.42 -8.07 13.13
CA MET A 197 13.44 -9.04 12.03
C MET A 197 14.73 -8.92 11.20
N ARG A 198 15.86 -8.79 11.90
CA ARG A 198 17.20 -8.83 11.31
C ARG A 198 18.08 -9.86 12.02
N GLY A 199 18.88 -10.58 11.24
CA GLY A 199 19.88 -11.50 11.73
C GLY A 199 21.08 -10.80 12.39
N GLU A 200 21.98 -11.58 13.00
CA GLU A 200 23.22 -11.06 13.59
C GLU A 200 24.14 -10.39 12.56
N ASP A 201 24.03 -10.79 11.29
CA ASP A 201 24.71 -10.21 10.13
C ASP A 201 24.04 -8.92 9.61
N GLY A 202 22.91 -8.51 10.20
CA GLY A 202 22.13 -7.35 9.82
C GLY A 202 21.15 -7.58 8.66
N ARG A 203 21.12 -8.78 8.06
CA ARG A 203 20.21 -9.12 6.94
C ARG A 203 18.79 -9.34 7.43
N LEU A 204 17.81 -9.13 6.54
CA LEU A 204 16.40 -9.34 6.84
C LEU A 204 16.10 -10.83 7.10
N LEU A 205 15.16 -11.06 8.00
CA LEU A 205 14.53 -12.35 8.24
C LEU A 205 13.09 -12.30 7.73
N HIS A 206 12.59 -13.41 7.18
CA HIS A 206 11.27 -13.44 6.54
C HIS A 206 10.13 -13.40 7.56
N ARG A 207 10.25 -14.16 8.65
CA ARG A 207 9.11 -14.45 9.53
C ARG A 207 9.40 -14.16 10.98
N TYR A 208 8.42 -13.57 11.66
CA TYR A 208 8.35 -13.47 13.10
C TYR A 208 7.09 -14.14 13.63
N ARG A 209 7.21 -14.90 14.72
CA ARG A 209 6.06 -15.42 15.47
C ARG A 209 6.46 -15.72 16.90
N THR A 210 5.62 -15.38 17.87
CA THR A 210 5.78 -15.78 19.28
C THR A 210 7.17 -15.50 19.87
N GLY A 211 7.73 -14.32 19.65
CA GLY A 211 9.05 -13.96 20.20
C GLY A 211 10.26 -14.36 19.34
N GLU A 212 10.05 -15.03 18.22
CA GLU A 212 11.12 -15.60 17.40
C GLU A 212 11.06 -15.05 15.97
N ALA A 213 12.11 -14.32 15.57
CA ALA A 213 12.40 -14.00 14.17
C ALA A 213 13.27 -15.10 13.57
N GLY A 214 12.99 -15.51 12.34
CA GLY A 214 13.77 -16.52 11.65
C GLY A 214 13.41 -16.65 10.17
N ILE A 215 14.05 -17.63 9.53
CA ILE A 215 14.03 -17.86 8.08
C ILE A 215 14.74 -16.74 7.33
N THR A 216 15.74 -17.09 6.53
CA THR A 216 16.42 -16.12 5.65
C THR A 216 15.40 -15.44 4.75
N ALA A 217 15.46 -14.11 4.67
CA ALA A 217 14.61 -13.36 3.76
C ALA A 217 14.74 -13.85 2.31
N HIS A 218 13.65 -13.71 1.57
CA HIS A 218 13.59 -13.89 0.13
C HIS A 218 13.70 -12.52 -0.56
N ALA A 219 13.79 -12.52 -1.89
CA ALA A 219 13.82 -11.29 -2.66
C ALA A 219 12.56 -10.41 -2.44
N ASP A 220 11.40 -11.02 -2.20
CA ASP A 220 10.14 -10.30 -1.94
C ASP A 220 10.20 -9.48 -0.64
N ASP A 221 10.83 -10.02 0.42
CA ASP A 221 11.00 -9.34 1.70
C ASP A 221 11.80 -8.04 1.53
N TYR A 222 12.88 -8.10 0.74
CA TYR A 222 13.66 -6.91 0.40
C TYR A 222 12.87 -5.97 -0.49
N ALA A 223 12.33 -6.45 -1.61
CA ALA A 223 11.66 -5.63 -2.61
C ALA A 223 10.48 -4.84 -2.00
N PHE A 224 9.64 -5.49 -1.20
CA PHE A 224 8.45 -4.84 -0.64
C PHE A 224 8.78 -3.98 0.58
N LEU A 225 9.77 -4.36 1.41
CA LEU A 225 10.18 -3.48 2.50
C LEU A 225 10.87 -2.22 1.97
N ILE A 226 11.73 -2.33 0.95
CA ILE A 226 12.33 -1.16 0.28
C ILE A 226 11.25 -0.26 -0.28
N TRP A 227 10.24 -0.82 -0.96
CA TRP A 227 9.09 -0.06 -1.45
C TRP A 227 8.39 0.68 -0.30
N GLY A 228 8.03 -0.03 0.77
CA GLY A 228 7.41 0.56 1.96
C GLY A 228 8.24 1.69 2.58
N LEU A 229 9.55 1.53 2.67
CA LEU A 229 10.45 2.55 3.24
C LEU A 229 10.59 3.79 2.34
N LEU A 230 10.59 3.63 1.02
CA LEU A 230 10.56 4.75 0.08
C LEU A 230 9.26 5.56 0.21
N ASP A 231 8.11 4.88 0.29
CA ASP A 231 6.82 5.55 0.50
C ASP A 231 6.72 6.18 1.90
N LEU A 232 7.27 5.54 2.93
CA LEU A 232 7.34 6.08 4.28
C LEU A 232 8.23 7.32 4.35
N TYR A 233 9.32 7.35 3.60
CA TYR A 233 10.12 8.56 3.43
C TYR A 233 9.29 9.69 2.80
N GLU A 234 8.55 9.47 1.71
CA GLU A 234 7.76 10.55 1.10
C GLU A 234 6.59 11.02 2.00
N ALA A 235 6.05 10.13 2.83
CA ALA A 235 5.02 10.48 3.81
C ALA A 235 5.57 11.28 4.99
N SER A 236 6.77 10.94 5.47
CA SER A 236 7.32 11.47 6.71
C SER A 236 8.49 12.43 6.54
N PHE A 237 9.12 12.48 5.37
CA PHE A 237 10.41 13.12 5.08
C PHE A 237 11.51 12.82 6.11
N ASP A 238 11.47 11.63 6.73
CA ASP A 238 12.50 11.14 7.63
C ASP A 238 13.59 10.41 6.82
N ALA A 239 14.73 11.08 6.63
CA ALA A 239 15.80 10.63 5.75
C ALA A 239 16.43 9.28 6.18
N GLU A 240 16.24 8.85 7.43
CA GLU A 240 16.76 7.56 7.89
C GLU A 240 16.03 6.37 7.24
N TYR A 241 14.74 6.49 6.92
CA TYR A 241 14.05 5.44 6.15
C TYR A 241 14.56 5.35 4.72
N LEU A 242 14.82 6.50 4.08
CA LEU A 242 15.42 6.52 2.75
C LEU A 242 16.84 5.93 2.77
N ARG A 243 17.67 6.31 3.75
CA ARG A 243 19.01 5.74 3.94
C ARG A 243 18.94 4.22 4.12
N THR A 244 17.98 3.75 4.90
CA THR A 244 17.77 2.33 5.16
C THR A 244 17.28 1.59 3.91
N ALA A 245 16.36 2.17 3.13
CA ALA A 245 15.90 1.62 1.86
C ALA A 245 17.07 1.42 0.88
N ILE A 246 17.95 2.43 0.78
CA ILE A 246 19.15 2.36 -0.07
C ILE A 246 20.12 1.29 0.43
N ALA A 247 20.32 1.16 1.75
CA ALA A 247 21.16 0.10 2.31
C ALA A 247 20.60 -1.31 2.01
N LEU A 248 19.31 -1.51 2.21
CA LEU A 248 18.64 -2.78 1.90
C LEU A 248 18.65 -3.08 0.39
N GLN A 249 18.56 -2.07 -0.48
CA GLN A 249 18.72 -2.28 -1.93
C GLN A 249 20.13 -2.77 -2.28
N LYS A 250 21.16 -2.28 -1.59
CA LYS A 250 22.54 -2.76 -1.77
C LYS A 250 22.66 -4.22 -1.34
N ASP A 251 22.10 -4.60 -0.20
CA ASP A 251 22.08 -5.99 0.27
C ASP A 251 21.34 -6.89 -0.73
N MET A 252 20.20 -6.43 -1.26
CA MET A 252 19.44 -7.14 -2.28
C MET A 252 20.28 -7.34 -3.55
N ASN A 253 21.00 -6.31 -4.00
CA ASN A 253 21.89 -6.38 -5.15
C ASN A 253 23.06 -7.34 -4.90
N GLU A 254 23.63 -7.37 -3.70
CA GLU A 254 24.76 -8.23 -3.36
C GLU A 254 24.40 -9.72 -3.35
N HIS A 255 23.23 -10.07 -2.80
CA HIS A 255 22.89 -11.47 -2.54
C HIS A 255 21.94 -12.09 -3.56
N TYR A 256 21.10 -11.31 -4.23
CA TYR A 256 20.00 -11.83 -5.04
C TYR A 256 20.14 -11.55 -6.54
N ILE A 257 20.95 -10.58 -6.96
CA ILE A 257 21.06 -10.24 -8.38
C ILE A 257 21.77 -11.34 -9.19
N ASP A 258 21.32 -11.53 -10.42
CA ASP A 258 22.05 -12.26 -11.45
C ASP A 258 22.82 -11.26 -12.31
N THR A 259 24.13 -11.17 -12.09
CA THR A 259 25.02 -10.27 -12.84
C THR A 259 25.28 -10.74 -14.27
N GLU A 260 24.98 -11.99 -14.63
CA GLU A 260 25.18 -12.51 -15.98
C GLU A 260 23.96 -12.31 -16.87
N ARG A 261 22.76 -12.51 -16.32
CA ARG A 261 21.50 -12.50 -17.10
C ARG A 261 20.49 -11.43 -16.68
N GLY A 262 20.81 -10.63 -15.66
CA GLY A 262 19.89 -9.65 -15.06
C GLY A 262 18.76 -10.30 -14.26
N GLY A 263 18.02 -9.51 -13.47
CA GLY A 263 17.00 -10.05 -12.59
C GLY A 263 17.51 -10.51 -11.23
N TYR A 264 16.60 -10.62 -10.29
CA TYR A 264 16.82 -11.11 -8.94
C TYR A 264 16.28 -12.53 -8.79
N TYR A 265 17.10 -13.39 -8.20
CA TYR A 265 16.70 -14.72 -7.75
C TYR A 265 15.82 -14.61 -6.50
N PHE A 266 14.88 -15.53 -6.33
CA PHE A 266 14.01 -15.59 -5.15
C PHE A 266 14.80 -15.81 -3.84
N THR A 267 15.80 -16.69 -3.86
CA THR A 267 16.67 -16.99 -2.70
C THR A 267 18.04 -16.34 -2.84
N ALA A 268 18.69 -16.07 -1.70
CA ALA A 268 20.05 -15.53 -1.65
C ALA A 268 21.10 -16.49 -2.26
N ASN A 269 22.25 -15.95 -2.65
CA ASN A 269 23.38 -16.70 -3.22
C ASN A 269 24.12 -17.58 -2.21
N ASP A 270 23.90 -17.36 -0.93
CA ASP A 270 24.52 -18.05 0.21
C ASP A 270 23.50 -18.80 1.09
N ALA A 271 22.24 -18.89 0.63
CA ALA A 271 21.24 -19.77 1.23
C ALA A 271 21.60 -21.24 1.00
N GLU A 272 20.88 -22.16 1.67
CA GLU A 272 21.04 -23.61 1.43
C GLU A 272 21.03 -23.93 -0.07
N GLU A 273 21.97 -24.77 -0.50
CA GLU A 273 22.22 -25.03 -1.92
C GLU A 273 20.99 -25.67 -2.57
N MET A 274 20.24 -24.87 -3.32
CA MET A 274 19.10 -25.32 -4.11
C MET A 274 19.58 -25.80 -5.48
N ILE A 275 18.96 -26.86 -6.00
CA ILE A 275 19.27 -27.41 -7.33
C ILE A 275 19.06 -26.35 -8.43
N ILE A 276 18.05 -25.47 -8.26
CA ILE A 276 17.77 -24.34 -9.17
C ILE A 276 17.29 -23.15 -8.32
N ARG A 277 17.93 -21.98 -8.49
CA ARG A 277 17.39 -20.69 -8.06
C ARG A 277 16.52 -20.13 -9.18
N HIS A 278 15.25 -19.90 -8.91
CA HIS A 278 14.32 -19.31 -9.87
C HIS A 278 14.26 -17.79 -9.71
N LYS A 279 13.87 -17.10 -10.78
CA LYS A 279 13.55 -15.68 -10.78
C LYS A 279 12.07 -15.57 -11.10
N GLU A 280 11.29 -15.04 -10.17
CA GLU A 280 9.89 -14.79 -10.40
C GLU A 280 9.70 -13.38 -10.96
N VAL A 281 8.93 -13.27 -12.03
CA VAL A 281 8.53 -11.98 -12.62
C VAL A 281 7.02 -11.88 -12.78
N TYR A 282 6.29 -12.99 -12.68
CA TYR A 282 4.82 -13.02 -12.77
C TYR A 282 4.18 -12.25 -11.61
N ASP A 283 3.39 -11.25 -11.96
CA ASP A 283 2.58 -10.50 -11.01
C ASP A 283 1.25 -11.26 -10.81
N GLY A 284 1.22 -12.10 -9.78
CA GLY A 284 0.08 -12.94 -9.41
C GLY A 284 -0.85 -12.25 -8.42
N ALA A 285 -1.15 -12.92 -7.30
CA ALA A 285 -1.92 -12.33 -6.20
C ALA A 285 -1.18 -11.13 -5.56
N VAL A 286 0.15 -11.18 -5.56
CA VAL A 286 1.03 -10.07 -5.24
C VAL A 286 1.95 -9.79 -6.43
N PRO A 287 2.49 -8.56 -6.57
CA PRO A 287 3.54 -8.31 -7.54
C PRO A 287 4.77 -9.19 -7.29
N SER A 288 5.60 -9.41 -8.30
CA SER A 288 6.87 -10.11 -8.09
C SER A 288 7.95 -9.21 -7.48
N ALA A 289 8.93 -9.80 -6.77
CA ALA A 289 10.15 -9.09 -6.35
C ALA A 289 10.83 -8.34 -7.50
N ASN A 290 10.86 -8.92 -8.71
CA ASN A 290 11.51 -8.29 -9.86
C ASN A 290 10.71 -7.06 -10.35
N SER A 291 9.38 -7.13 -10.36
CA SER A 291 8.53 -5.97 -10.69
C SER A 291 8.69 -4.84 -9.68
N ALA A 292 8.65 -5.15 -8.38
CA ALA A 292 8.84 -4.16 -7.33
C ALA A 292 10.27 -3.59 -7.31
N ALA A 293 11.28 -4.43 -7.52
CA ALA A 293 12.68 -4.00 -7.60
C ALA A 293 12.93 -3.06 -8.78
N LEU A 294 12.29 -3.28 -9.94
CA LEU A 294 12.38 -2.36 -11.08
C LEU A 294 11.96 -0.95 -10.68
N LEU A 295 10.81 -0.82 -10.03
CA LEU A 295 10.31 0.47 -9.56
C LEU A 295 11.21 1.07 -8.47
N ASN A 296 11.67 0.27 -7.51
CA ASN A 296 12.56 0.72 -6.44
C ASN A 296 13.88 1.26 -6.97
N LEU A 297 14.53 0.55 -7.89
CA LEU A 297 15.77 0.96 -8.52
C LEU A 297 15.61 2.30 -9.25
N LEU A 298 14.53 2.46 -10.03
CA LEU A 298 14.24 3.70 -10.72
C LEU A 298 14.01 4.85 -9.73
N ARG A 299 13.20 4.65 -8.69
CA ARG A 299 12.95 5.67 -7.66
C ARG A 299 14.24 6.06 -6.93
N ILE A 300 15.06 5.08 -6.52
CA ILE A 300 16.34 5.33 -5.87
C ILE A 300 17.29 6.09 -6.81
N GLY A 301 17.36 5.71 -8.09
CA GLY A 301 18.12 6.40 -9.12
C GLY A 301 17.72 7.88 -9.24
N ARG A 302 16.41 8.14 -9.40
CA ARG A 302 15.87 9.52 -9.47
C ARG A 302 16.08 10.32 -8.19
N ILE A 303 15.98 9.69 -7.03
CA ILE A 303 16.19 10.34 -5.72
C ILE A 303 17.66 10.72 -5.51
N THR A 304 18.58 9.81 -5.82
CA THR A 304 20.00 9.97 -5.49
C THR A 304 20.79 10.67 -6.60
N GLY A 305 20.32 10.59 -7.84
CA GLY A 305 21.08 10.94 -9.05
C GLY A 305 22.18 9.93 -9.39
N ASP A 306 22.17 8.74 -8.77
CA ASP A 306 23.12 7.66 -9.04
C ASP A 306 22.65 6.77 -10.19
N ALA A 307 23.29 6.95 -11.35
CA ALA A 307 22.96 6.25 -12.59
C ALA A 307 23.11 4.72 -12.48
N SER A 308 23.87 4.20 -11.52
CA SER A 308 24.06 2.74 -11.38
C SER A 308 22.75 2.00 -11.06
N TYR A 309 21.81 2.64 -10.37
CA TYR A 309 20.49 2.06 -10.13
C TYR A 309 19.63 2.03 -11.40
N GLU A 310 19.71 3.06 -12.24
CA GLU A 310 19.01 3.11 -13.52
C GLU A 310 19.58 2.09 -14.52
N GLU A 311 20.91 1.92 -14.55
CA GLU A 311 21.57 0.88 -15.35
C GLU A 311 21.14 -0.53 -14.91
N THR A 312 21.00 -0.74 -13.59
CA THR A 312 20.49 -2.00 -13.04
C THR A 312 19.03 -2.23 -13.42
N ALA A 313 18.19 -1.19 -13.34
CA ALA A 313 16.80 -1.23 -13.78
C ALA A 313 16.67 -1.53 -15.29
N GLU A 314 17.53 -0.95 -16.12
CA GLU A 314 17.55 -1.21 -17.56
C GLU A 314 17.91 -2.67 -17.86
N ASN A 315 18.92 -3.23 -17.18
CA ASN A 315 19.31 -4.63 -17.32
C ASN A 315 18.20 -5.59 -16.86
N LEU A 316 17.49 -5.24 -15.79
CA LEU A 316 16.31 -5.95 -15.32
C LEU A 316 15.17 -5.93 -16.36
N GLY A 317 14.91 -4.76 -16.95
CA GLY A 317 13.97 -4.58 -18.06
C GLY A 317 14.29 -5.47 -19.26
N LYS A 318 15.56 -5.49 -19.68
CA LYS A 318 16.05 -6.34 -20.78
C LYS A 318 15.88 -7.83 -20.48
N ALA A 319 16.19 -8.26 -19.25
CA ALA A 319 16.16 -9.66 -18.84
C ALA A 319 14.76 -10.30 -19.00
N PHE A 320 13.71 -9.54 -18.72
CA PHE A 320 12.33 -10.04 -18.76
C PHE A 320 11.51 -9.54 -19.95
N SER A 321 12.05 -8.66 -20.80
CA SER A 321 11.36 -8.11 -21.98
C SER A 321 10.60 -9.14 -22.81
N ALA A 322 11.24 -10.26 -23.15
CA ALA A 322 10.65 -11.30 -24.00
C ALA A 322 9.46 -12.04 -23.37
N VAL A 323 9.44 -12.21 -22.04
CA VAL A 323 8.31 -12.86 -21.36
C VAL A 323 7.18 -11.88 -21.11
N VAL A 324 7.52 -10.62 -20.78
CA VAL A 324 6.54 -9.54 -20.59
C VAL A 324 5.79 -9.26 -21.89
N GLU A 325 6.47 -9.24 -23.04
CA GLU A 325 5.85 -9.04 -24.35
C GLU A 325 4.82 -10.13 -24.71
N GLN A 326 5.02 -11.37 -24.24
CA GLN A 326 4.14 -12.49 -24.56
C GLN A 326 2.79 -12.42 -23.82
N ALA A 327 2.78 -11.91 -22.60
CA ALA A 327 1.56 -11.80 -21.79
C ALA A 327 1.55 -10.54 -20.90
N PRO A 328 1.48 -9.32 -21.45
CA PRO A 328 1.65 -8.09 -20.67
C PRO A 328 0.73 -7.97 -19.45
N SER A 329 -0.51 -8.47 -19.54
CA SER A 329 -1.48 -8.44 -18.44
C SER A 329 -1.08 -9.27 -17.21
N ALA A 330 -0.06 -10.11 -17.32
CA ALA A 330 0.49 -10.93 -16.24
C ALA A 330 1.65 -10.24 -15.50
N TYR A 331 2.03 -9.01 -15.89
CA TYR A 331 3.23 -8.31 -15.44
C TYR A 331 2.93 -6.81 -15.21
N THR A 332 1.81 -6.50 -14.57
CA THR A 332 1.27 -5.13 -14.50
C THR A 332 2.13 -4.16 -13.68
N LEU A 333 2.75 -4.59 -12.58
CA LEU A 333 3.69 -3.73 -11.84
C LEU A 333 5.01 -3.59 -12.61
N PHE A 334 5.44 -4.64 -13.31
CA PHE A 334 6.61 -4.54 -14.18
C PHE A 334 6.40 -3.48 -15.27
N LEU A 335 5.22 -3.49 -15.91
CA LEU A 335 4.84 -2.48 -16.90
C LEU A 335 4.77 -1.08 -16.29
N ALA A 336 4.29 -0.93 -15.06
CA ALA A 336 4.33 0.35 -14.36
C ALA A 336 5.77 0.84 -14.10
N GLY A 337 6.69 -0.06 -13.78
CA GLY A 337 8.12 0.25 -13.69
C GLY A 337 8.72 0.66 -15.04
N LEU A 338 8.35 -0.01 -16.14
CA LEU A 338 8.77 0.39 -17.49
C LEU A 338 8.21 1.75 -17.88
N ASP A 339 6.94 2.03 -17.58
CA ASP A 339 6.30 3.33 -17.80
C ASP A 339 7.03 4.44 -17.03
N PHE A 340 7.39 4.19 -15.76
CA PHE A 340 8.21 5.10 -14.96
C PHE A 340 9.57 5.39 -15.62
N GLY A 341 10.26 4.34 -16.10
CA GLY A 341 11.59 4.47 -16.71
C GLY A 341 11.58 5.17 -18.06
N ILE A 342 10.54 4.94 -18.89
CA ILE A 342 10.36 5.58 -20.20
C ILE A 342 9.90 7.04 -20.04
N GLY A 343 9.04 7.29 -19.07
CA GLY A 343 8.55 8.59 -18.70
C GLY A 343 7.31 9.06 -19.48
N PRO A 344 6.81 10.27 -19.15
CA PRO A 344 7.47 11.26 -18.30
C PRO A 344 7.56 10.84 -16.82
N SER A 345 8.73 11.04 -16.20
CA SER A 345 8.92 10.99 -14.75
C SER A 345 9.19 12.39 -14.18
N TYR A 346 8.75 12.65 -12.95
CA TYR A 346 8.93 13.93 -12.28
C TYR A 346 9.83 13.79 -11.05
N GLU A 347 10.92 14.55 -11.04
CA GLU A 347 11.75 14.71 -9.85
C GLU A 347 11.39 16.05 -9.20
N ILE A 348 10.83 15.99 -7.99
CA ILE A 348 10.32 17.16 -7.28
C ILE A 348 11.14 17.40 -6.02
N VAL A 349 11.81 18.54 -5.93
CA VAL A 349 12.51 18.97 -4.73
C VAL A 349 11.79 20.18 -4.14
N ILE A 350 11.34 20.05 -2.89
CA ILE A 350 10.83 21.15 -2.10
C ILE A 350 11.93 21.62 -1.16
N SER A 351 12.35 22.87 -1.30
CA SER A 351 13.29 23.50 -0.38
C SER A 351 12.52 24.37 0.58
N GLY A 352 12.56 24.03 1.87
CA GLY A 352 11.75 24.66 2.90
C GLY A 352 11.86 23.95 4.24
N GLU A 353 11.54 24.65 5.32
CA GLU A 353 11.54 24.09 6.68
C GLU A 353 10.31 23.21 6.90
N ARG A 354 10.49 21.98 7.39
CA ARG A 354 9.39 21.06 7.66
C ARG A 354 8.49 21.63 8.76
N GLY A 355 7.16 21.49 8.61
CA GLY A 355 6.18 22.00 9.57
C GLY A 355 5.91 23.51 9.44
N LYS A 356 6.65 24.24 8.60
CA LYS A 356 6.33 25.62 8.26
C LYS A 356 5.19 25.68 7.25
N GLU A 357 4.26 26.63 7.45
CA GLU A 357 3.01 26.71 6.68
C GLU A 357 3.22 26.75 5.15
N ASP A 358 4.22 27.50 4.66
CA ASP A 358 4.49 27.59 3.22
C ASP A 358 5.01 26.25 2.66
N THR A 359 5.87 25.54 3.38
CA THR A 359 6.35 24.21 3.01
C THR A 359 5.21 23.19 2.99
N GLU A 360 4.39 23.13 4.04
CA GLU A 360 3.28 22.15 4.12
C GLU A 360 2.26 22.36 3.00
N ARG A 361 1.94 23.62 2.65
CA ARG A 361 1.06 23.93 1.51
C ARG A 361 1.62 23.45 0.17
N MET A 362 2.95 23.49 -0.01
CA MET A 362 3.60 22.96 -1.22
C MET A 362 3.51 21.43 -1.27
N LEU A 363 3.74 20.77 -0.14
CA LEU A 363 3.62 19.32 -0.01
C LEU A 363 2.18 18.83 -0.23
N GLU A 364 1.19 19.51 0.33
CA GLU A 364 -0.24 19.24 0.12
C GLU A 364 -0.63 19.32 -1.36
N ALA A 365 -0.10 20.31 -2.09
CA ALA A 365 -0.38 20.45 -3.52
C ALA A 365 0.12 19.25 -4.35
N ILE A 366 1.22 18.62 -3.94
CA ILE A 366 1.78 17.41 -4.57
C ILE A 366 1.04 16.15 -4.13
N ARG A 367 0.71 16.05 -2.83
CA ARG A 367 0.05 14.89 -2.21
C ARG A 367 -1.40 14.71 -2.68
N GLY A 368 -2.09 15.80 -3.00
CA GLY A 368 -3.48 15.77 -3.45
C GLY A 368 -3.71 15.36 -4.90
N VAL A 369 -2.65 15.13 -5.70
CA VAL A 369 -2.77 14.82 -7.13
C VAL A 369 -2.18 13.44 -7.43
N TYR A 370 -2.91 12.65 -8.21
CA TYR A 370 -2.41 11.41 -8.76
C TYR A 370 -1.35 11.69 -9.83
N VAL A 371 -0.11 11.33 -9.52
CA VAL A 371 1.01 11.36 -10.46
C VAL A 371 1.76 10.07 -10.19
N GLN A 372 1.68 9.13 -11.15
CA GLN A 372 2.24 7.79 -10.99
C GLN A 372 3.77 7.84 -10.91
N ASN A 373 4.39 8.56 -11.85
CA ASN A 373 5.83 8.54 -12.05
C ASN A 373 6.50 9.76 -11.41
N LYS A 374 6.49 9.85 -10.08
CA LYS A 374 7.20 10.92 -9.35
C LYS A 374 8.06 10.41 -8.21
N VAL A 375 9.05 11.20 -7.86
CA VAL A 375 9.74 11.16 -6.57
C VAL A 375 9.73 12.55 -5.94
N VAL A 376 9.56 12.61 -4.62
CA VAL A 376 9.51 13.87 -3.87
C VAL A 376 10.60 13.90 -2.81
N LEU A 377 11.39 14.96 -2.81
CA LEU A 377 12.45 15.23 -1.86
C LEU A 377 12.13 16.51 -1.09
N LEU A 378 12.34 16.49 0.23
CA LEU A 378 12.29 17.69 1.06
C LEU A 378 13.70 18.06 1.50
N ARG A 379 14.19 19.21 1.03
CA ARG A 379 15.41 19.85 1.50
C ARG A 379 15.08 20.76 2.67
N ASP A 380 14.95 20.12 3.82
CA ASP A 380 14.86 20.77 5.14
C ASP A 380 16.24 20.85 5.79
N SER A 381 16.52 21.97 6.45
CA SER A 381 17.81 22.23 7.07
C SER A 381 18.12 21.20 8.15
N GLY A 382 19.17 20.40 7.94
CA GLY A 382 19.58 19.36 8.90
C GLY A 382 18.86 18.02 8.74
N SER A 383 18.00 17.86 7.72
CA SER A 383 17.42 16.56 7.35
C SER A 383 18.49 15.56 6.87
N GLY A 384 19.65 16.05 6.41
CA GLY A 384 20.72 15.24 5.86
C GLY A 384 20.44 14.71 4.45
N ILE A 385 19.37 15.22 3.80
CA ILE A 385 19.01 14.79 2.45
C ILE A 385 20.11 15.11 1.43
N GLU A 386 20.88 16.17 1.65
CA GLU A 386 22.00 16.59 0.79
C GLU A 386 23.19 15.60 0.80
N VAL A 387 23.19 14.66 1.74
CA VAL A 387 24.13 13.53 1.76
C VAL A 387 23.66 12.42 0.81
N ILE A 388 22.34 12.20 0.74
CA ILE A 388 21.72 11.16 -0.09
C ILE A 388 21.55 11.63 -1.54
N ALA A 389 21.17 12.90 -1.72
CA ALA A 389 20.88 13.55 -2.98
C ALA A 389 21.71 14.86 -3.11
N PRO A 390 23.01 14.79 -3.42
CA PRO A 390 23.90 15.95 -3.36
C PRO A 390 23.52 17.10 -4.29
N PHE A 391 22.82 16.81 -5.40
CA PHE A 391 22.35 17.84 -6.34
C PHE A 391 21.37 18.83 -5.72
N THR A 392 20.69 18.44 -4.63
CA THR A 392 19.75 19.31 -3.92
C THR A 392 20.43 20.50 -3.25
N LYS A 393 21.76 20.49 -3.08
CA LYS A 393 22.49 21.60 -2.44
C LYS A 393 22.27 22.95 -3.12
N GLU A 394 22.17 22.95 -4.45
CA GLU A 394 22.00 24.15 -5.28
C GLU A 394 20.53 24.59 -5.42
N GLN A 395 19.58 23.81 -4.90
CA GLN A 395 18.15 24.10 -4.93
C GLN A 395 17.75 24.82 -3.64
N GLU A 396 18.00 26.12 -3.55
CA GLU A 396 17.75 26.92 -2.34
C GLU A 396 16.31 27.47 -2.24
N THR A 397 15.98 28.16 -1.16
CA THR A 397 14.73 28.92 -1.08
C THR A 397 14.87 30.24 -1.85
N ILE A 398 13.81 30.65 -2.55
CA ILE A 398 13.77 31.94 -3.25
C ILE A 398 13.04 32.96 -2.38
N ASP A 399 13.67 34.11 -2.16
CA ASP A 399 13.15 35.20 -1.31
C ASP A 399 12.71 34.73 0.10
N GLY A 400 13.37 33.69 0.63
CA GLY A 400 13.06 33.11 1.94
C GLY A 400 11.75 32.30 2.01
N LYS A 401 11.16 31.95 0.85
CA LYS A 401 9.94 31.15 0.75
C LYS A 401 10.23 29.71 0.37
N ALA A 402 9.37 28.79 0.82
CA ALA A 402 9.37 27.43 0.31
C ALA A 402 9.31 27.43 -1.22
N THR A 403 10.19 26.65 -1.85
CA THR A 403 10.41 26.68 -3.31
C THR A 403 10.37 25.26 -3.86
N ALA A 404 9.57 25.04 -4.91
CA ALA A 404 9.56 23.80 -5.65
C ALA A 404 10.43 23.89 -6.89
N TYR A 405 11.26 22.87 -7.06
CA TYR A 405 12.00 22.56 -8.27
C TYR A 405 11.39 21.31 -8.86
N VAL A 406 10.81 21.42 -10.06
CA VAL A 406 10.17 20.31 -10.76
C VAL A 406 10.98 20.04 -12.02
N CYS A 407 11.58 18.86 -12.09
CA CYS A 407 12.28 18.38 -13.27
C CYS A 407 11.48 17.24 -13.91
N MET A 408 11.54 17.17 -15.23
CA MET A 408 10.91 16.13 -16.04
C MET A 408 11.93 15.66 -17.07
N ASN A 409 12.27 14.37 -17.06
CA ASN A 409 13.24 13.78 -17.99
C ASN A 409 14.56 14.57 -18.08
N TYR A 410 15.15 14.91 -16.94
CA TYR A 410 16.40 15.69 -16.81
C TYR A 410 16.32 17.18 -17.24
N GLU A 411 15.14 17.69 -17.61
CA GLU A 411 14.91 19.12 -17.85
C GLU A 411 14.11 19.73 -16.70
N CYS A 412 14.65 20.78 -16.07
CA CYS A 412 13.99 21.46 -14.96
C CYS A 412 13.25 22.72 -15.42
N GLU A 413 12.02 22.87 -14.94
CA GLU A 413 11.22 24.08 -15.11
C GLU A 413 11.75 25.22 -14.21
N LEU A 414 11.27 26.45 -14.43
CA LEU A 414 11.56 27.54 -13.52
C LEU A 414 11.00 27.24 -12.12
N PRO A 415 11.77 27.49 -11.05
CA PRO A 415 11.33 27.23 -9.69
C PRO A 415 10.10 28.07 -9.33
N VAL A 416 9.17 27.48 -8.58
CA VAL A 416 7.91 28.11 -8.18
C VAL A 416 7.77 28.21 -6.67
N THR A 417 7.14 29.27 -6.18
CA THR A 417 6.87 29.50 -4.75
C THR A 417 5.38 29.48 -4.42
N GLU A 418 4.52 29.27 -5.43
CA GLU A 418 3.07 29.21 -5.28
C GLU A 418 2.56 27.77 -5.48
N PRO A 419 1.86 27.18 -4.49
CA PRO A 419 1.38 25.79 -4.57
C PRO A 419 0.52 25.49 -5.81
N GLU A 420 -0.31 26.44 -6.23
CA GLU A 420 -1.19 26.28 -7.39
C GLU A 420 -0.43 26.08 -8.71
N LYS A 421 0.80 26.59 -8.81
CA LYS A 421 1.63 26.39 -10.01
C LYS A 421 2.16 24.96 -10.09
N ILE A 422 2.39 24.27 -8.97
CA ILE A 422 2.89 22.89 -8.96
C ILE A 422 1.92 21.97 -9.71
N ARG A 423 0.61 22.09 -9.44
CA ARG A 423 -0.40 21.24 -10.08
C ARG A 423 -0.39 21.35 -11.60
N GLY A 424 -0.14 22.55 -12.14
CA GLY A 424 -0.03 22.75 -13.58
C GLY A 424 1.28 22.23 -14.20
N LEU A 425 2.32 22.01 -13.40
CA LEU A 425 3.56 21.36 -13.84
C LEU A 425 3.43 19.83 -13.86
N LEU A 426 2.62 19.28 -12.94
CA LEU A 426 2.40 17.85 -12.78
C LEU A 426 1.28 17.27 -13.67
N SER A 427 0.65 18.11 -14.51
CA SER A 427 -0.44 17.71 -15.41
C SER A 427 -0.09 17.79 -16.90
N ARG A 428 1.19 18.01 -17.22
CA ARG A 428 1.75 18.06 -18.58
C ARG A 428 2.19 16.68 -19.02
#